data_AF-A0A3Q7FQV4-F1
#
_entry.id   AF-A0A3Q7FQV4-F1
#
_cell.length_a   1.000
_cell.length_b   1.000
_cell.length_c   1.000
_cell.angle_alpha   90.00
_cell.angle_beta   90.00
_cell.angle_gamma   90.00
#
_symmetry.space_group_name_H-M   'P 1'
#
loop_
_entity.id
_entity.type
_entity.pdbx_description
1 polymer ?
#
loop_
_entity_poly.entity_id
_entity_poly.type
_entity_poly.pdbx_seq_one_letter_code
_entity_poly.pdbx_strand_id
1 'polypeptide(L)'
;MAIRVTFLLVMLVVLPFPSHSADPDPLQDFCVGILNDTSASINGFPCKPTSQVTSDDFFFDGLTKEGNTDNVFGFTATVGNVLAFPGLNTLGLSMNRVDFAPGGLNPPHSHPRATETGVVIKGKLYVGFLTTNNVLHAKVLTVGEMFVVPRGLVHFQMNVGKEKAMTITAFNSHLPGSVVLPTTLFASMPPIPNNVLTKAFQVEASVIDDIKAKFVLPLPSDSADPDPLQDFCVAILNDTSTSLNGFPCKPASQVTSNDFFFDGLTIEGNTKNAFGFSATVGNVLSFPGLNTQGLSMNRVDFAPGGLNPPHSHPRATESGVVIKGKIYVGFVTTKNVLYSKVLTAGEMFVVPRGLVHFQMNVGKEKAMTITAFNSHLPGAVVLPTTLFTSKPSIPDEVLTKAFKIDATVIDDIKAKLGAINY
;
A
#
# COMPACT_ATOMS: atom_id res chain seq x y z
N MET A 1 -1.39 25.35 55.28
CA MET A 1 -0.46 25.35 54.12
C MET A 1 -0.09 23.96 53.61
N ALA A 2 -0.30 22.87 54.39
CA ALA A 2 0.02 21.50 53.97
C ALA A 2 -1.03 20.81 53.06
N ILE A 3 -2.30 21.24 53.07
CA ILE A 3 -3.38 20.57 52.32
C ILE A 3 -3.47 21.02 50.84
N ARG A 4 -2.93 22.20 50.50
CA ARG A 4 -2.93 22.71 49.11
C ARG A 4 -1.80 22.15 48.23
N VAL A 5 -0.76 21.56 48.83
CA VAL A 5 0.37 20.99 48.08
C VAL A 5 0.06 19.57 47.60
N THR A 6 -0.79 18.82 48.33
CA THR A 6 -1.16 17.44 47.94
C THR A 6 -2.04 17.38 46.70
N PHE A 7 -2.90 18.39 46.48
CA PHE A 7 -3.76 18.43 45.28
C PHE A 7 -3.00 18.75 43.98
N LEU A 8 -1.89 19.48 44.06
CA LEU A 8 -1.03 19.79 42.92
C LEU A 8 -0.11 18.62 42.54
N LEU A 9 0.26 17.76 43.50
CA LEU A 9 1.08 16.58 43.21
C LEU A 9 0.27 15.43 42.56
N VAL A 10 -1.03 15.31 42.85
CA VAL A 10 -1.89 14.26 42.29
C VAL A 10 -2.35 14.59 40.86
N MET A 11 -2.46 15.88 40.50
CA MET A 11 -2.81 16.31 39.12
C MET A 11 -1.64 16.19 38.12
N LEU A 12 -0.39 16.02 38.58
CA LEU A 12 0.77 15.87 37.69
C LEU A 12 0.97 14.43 37.16
N VAL A 13 0.20 13.45 37.66
CA VAL A 13 0.33 12.02 37.30
C VAL A 13 -0.67 11.59 36.23
N VAL A 14 -1.58 12.48 35.80
CA VAL A 14 -2.55 12.21 34.71
C VAL A 14 -2.34 13.20 33.56
N LEU A 15 -1.10 13.35 33.10
CA LEU A 15 -0.89 13.82 31.74
C LEU A 15 -1.15 12.60 30.83
N PRO A 16 -2.03 12.69 29.82
CA PRO A 16 -2.13 11.64 28.81
C PRO A 16 -0.78 11.57 28.12
N PHE A 17 0.06 10.62 28.51
CA PHE A 17 1.21 10.26 27.70
C PHE A 17 0.66 9.93 26.31
N PRO A 18 1.19 10.53 25.23
CA PRO A 18 0.82 10.11 23.89
C PRO A 18 1.17 8.63 23.76
N SER A 19 0.15 7.78 23.88
CA SER A 19 0.26 6.36 23.66
C SER A 19 0.40 6.17 22.16
N HIS A 20 1.63 6.04 21.69
CA HIS A 20 1.90 5.57 20.34
C HIS A 20 1.63 4.07 20.35
N SER A 21 0.39 3.68 20.07
CA SER A 21 0.05 2.29 19.79
C SER A 21 0.58 1.96 18.40
N ALA A 22 1.60 1.12 18.33
CA ALA A 22 1.91 0.39 17.11
C ALA A 22 1.14 -0.93 17.13
N ASP A 23 0.81 -1.47 15.95
CA ASP A 23 0.32 -2.84 15.87
C ASP A 23 1.34 -3.78 16.54
N PRO A 24 0.88 -4.81 17.28
CA PRO A 24 1.79 -5.77 17.87
C PRO A 24 2.65 -6.43 16.79
N ASP A 25 3.92 -6.69 17.10
CA ASP A 25 4.79 -7.41 16.19
C ASP A 25 4.22 -8.81 15.89
N PRO A 26 4.35 -9.29 14.63
CA PRO A 26 3.82 -10.58 14.23
C PRO A 26 4.52 -11.69 15.02
N LEU A 27 3.73 -12.52 15.69
CA LEU A 27 4.22 -13.67 16.48
C LEU A 27 4.54 -14.90 15.61
N GLN A 28 4.23 -14.83 14.32
CA GLN A 28 4.41 -15.88 13.31
C GLN A 28 4.60 -15.25 11.93
N ASP A 29 5.18 -15.99 11.00
CA ASP A 29 5.48 -15.51 9.64
C ASP A 29 4.25 -14.97 8.89
N PHE A 30 3.08 -15.60 9.08
CA PHE A 30 1.82 -15.23 8.43
C PHE A 30 0.61 -15.85 9.13
N CYS A 31 -0.59 -15.37 8.79
CA CYS A 31 -1.87 -15.93 9.21
C CYS A 31 -2.85 -15.91 8.04
N VAL A 32 -2.95 -16.99 7.25
CA VAL A 32 -3.95 -17.08 6.17
C VAL A 32 -5.34 -17.17 6.79
N GLY A 33 -6.25 -16.26 6.45
CA GLY A 33 -7.56 -16.14 7.10
C GLY A 33 -8.55 -17.25 6.74
N ILE A 34 -9.31 -17.74 7.72
CA ILE A 34 -10.48 -18.59 7.52
C ILE A 34 -11.74 -17.70 7.56
N LEU A 35 -12.25 -17.32 6.39
CA LEU A 35 -13.31 -16.30 6.27
C LEU A 35 -14.68 -16.73 6.84
N ASN A 36 -14.94 -18.04 6.92
CA ASN A 36 -16.24 -18.57 7.33
C ASN A 36 -16.27 -19.02 8.81
N ASP A 37 -15.20 -18.81 9.56
CA ASP A 37 -15.11 -19.23 10.96
C ASP A 37 -15.58 -18.09 11.88
N THR A 38 -16.75 -18.27 12.49
CA THR A 38 -17.35 -17.33 13.44
C THR A 38 -17.13 -17.73 14.90
N SER A 39 -16.24 -18.70 15.17
CA SER A 39 -16.04 -19.25 16.53
C SER A 39 -15.42 -18.26 17.51
N ALA A 40 -14.70 -17.24 17.01
CA ALA A 40 -14.10 -16.19 17.82
C ALA A 40 -14.18 -14.83 17.12
N SER A 41 -14.55 -13.79 17.87
CA SER A 41 -14.44 -12.40 17.43
C SER A 41 -13.02 -11.90 17.70
N ILE A 42 -12.18 -11.83 16.68
CA ILE A 42 -10.82 -11.29 16.74
C ILE A 42 -10.68 -10.15 15.72
N ASN A 43 -9.71 -9.24 15.91
CA ASN A 43 -9.38 -8.24 14.90
C ASN A 43 -8.68 -8.93 13.71
N GLY A 44 -9.46 -9.31 12.70
CA GLY A 44 -9.02 -10.13 11.55
C GLY A 44 -9.77 -11.47 11.46
N PHE A 45 -9.13 -12.49 10.88
CA PHE A 45 -9.70 -13.83 10.72
C PHE A 45 -8.86 -14.90 11.43
N PRO A 46 -9.47 -15.99 11.95
CA PRO A 46 -8.72 -17.13 12.48
C PRO A 46 -7.71 -17.68 11.46
N CYS A 47 -6.56 -18.12 11.93
CA CYS A 47 -5.48 -18.59 11.06
C CYS A 47 -5.70 -20.04 10.60
N LYS A 48 -5.54 -20.27 9.31
CA LYS A 48 -5.37 -21.61 8.72
C LYS A 48 -4.15 -22.31 9.34
N PRO A 49 -4.24 -23.59 9.75
CA PRO A 49 -3.09 -24.32 10.27
C PRO A 49 -1.92 -24.33 9.28
N THR A 50 -0.69 -24.09 9.75
CA THR A 50 0.49 -24.00 8.87
C THR A 50 0.69 -25.25 7.99
N SER A 51 0.31 -26.43 8.49
CA SER A 51 0.40 -27.70 7.74
C SER A 51 -0.55 -27.78 6.53
N GLN A 52 -1.52 -26.89 6.42
CA GLN A 52 -2.49 -26.82 5.32
C GLN A 52 -2.22 -25.63 4.38
N VAL A 53 -1.24 -24.78 4.71
CA VAL A 53 -0.89 -23.62 3.90
C VAL A 53 -0.04 -24.05 2.70
N THR A 54 -0.34 -23.47 1.55
CA THR A 54 0.27 -23.78 0.25
C THR A 54 0.71 -22.50 -0.45
N SER A 55 1.44 -22.62 -1.56
CA SER A 55 1.86 -21.44 -2.33
C SER A 55 0.66 -20.62 -2.83
N ASP A 56 -0.42 -21.26 -3.23
CA ASP A 56 -1.60 -20.57 -3.75
C ASP A 56 -2.28 -19.65 -2.72
N ASP A 57 -2.03 -19.83 -1.42
CA ASP A 57 -2.53 -18.92 -0.38
C ASP A 57 -1.84 -17.54 -0.42
N PHE A 58 -0.76 -17.36 -1.19
CA PHE A 58 0.03 -16.12 -1.31
C PHE A 58 0.05 -15.51 -2.72
N PHE A 59 -0.77 -16.03 -3.64
CA PHE A 59 -0.92 -15.50 -4.99
C PHE A 59 -2.39 -15.39 -5.39
N PHE A 60 -2.75 -14.32 -6.09
CA PHE A 60 -4.14 -13.99 -6.41
C PHE A 60 -4.27 -13.56 -7.88
N ASP A 61 -5.15 -14.22 -8.63
CA ASP A 61 -5.36 -13.97 -10.06
C ASP A 61 -6.59 -13.08 -10.34
N GLY A 62 -7.28 -12.61 -9.30
CA GLY A 62 -8.53 -11.87 -9.46
C GLY A 62 -8.41 -10.52 -10.16
N LEU A 63 -7.20 -9.94 -10.27
CA LEU A 63 -6.98 -8.65 -10.95
C LEU A 63 -6.65 -8.81 -12.46
N THR A 64 -6.63 -10.04 -12.99
CA THR A 64 -6.29 -10.35 -14.38
C THR A 64 -7.28 -9.78 -15.40
N LYS A 65 -8.57 -9.71 -15.05
CA LYS A 65 -9.63 -9.28 -15.97
C LYS A 65 -9.99 -7.82 -15.80
N GLU A 66 -10.30 -7.17 -16.92
CA GLU A 66 -10.89 -5.82 -16.93
C GLU A 66 -12.28 -5.85 -16.31
N GLY A 67 -12.55 -4.92 -15.40
CA GLY A 67 -13.85 -4.74 -14.76
C GLY A 67 -14.92 -4.23 -15.73
N ASN A 68 -16.18 -4.58 -15.45
CA ASN A 68 -17.31 -4.16 -16.28
C ASN A 68 -17.73 -2.70 -16.01
N THR A 69 -17.30 -1.80 -16.88
CA THR A 69 -17.61 -0.37 -16.79
C THR A 69 -18.97 0.03 -17.39
N ASP A 70 -19.80 -0.92 -17.85
CA ASP A 70 -21.16 -0.68 -18.35
C ASP A 70 -22.14 -0.49 -17.19
N ASN A 71 -21.95 0.60 -16.44
CA ASN A 71 -22.80 1.00 -15.32
C ASN A 71 -22.94 2.52 -15.26
N VAL A 72 -23.83 3.01 -14.39
CA VAL A 72 -24.20 4.44 -14.29
C VAL A 72 -23.02 5.37 -14.00
N PHE A 73 -21.96 4.84 -13.39
CA PHE A 73 -20.77 5.62 -13.05
C PHE A 73 -19.62 5.40 -14.04
N GLY A 74 -19.69 4.41 -14.93
CA GLY A 74 -18.64 4.17 -15.91
C GLY A 74 -17.31 3.68 -15.33
N PHE A 75 -17.29 3.12 -14.11
CA PHE A 75 -16.08 2.60 -13.47
C PHE A 75 -16.33 1.25 -12.79
N THR A 76 -15.27 0.51 -12.48
CA THR A 76 -15.34 -0.67 -11.61
C THR A 76 -14.05 -0.81 -10.83
N ALA A 77 -14.16 -1.10 -9.53
CA ALA A 77 -13.04 -1.51 -8.70
C ALA A 77 -13.10 -3.03 -8.48
N THR A 78 -12.13 -3.75 -9.03
CA THR A 78 -11.89 -5.16 -8.71
C THR A 78 -11.01 -5.22 -7.48
N VAL A 79 -11.57 -5.74 -6.38
CA VAL A 79 -10.97 -5.64 -5.05
C VAL A 79 -10.06 -6.83 -4.75
N GLY A 80 -8.82 -6.56 -4.34
CA GLY A 80 -7.84 -7.54 -3.87
C GLY A 80 -7.52 -7.34 -2.39
N ASN A 81 -8.56 -7.44 -1.56
CA ASN A 81 -8.48 -7.33 -0.10
C ASN A 81 -8.57 -8.72 0.56
N VAL A 82 -8.49 -8.79 1.89
CA VAL A 82 -8.51 -10.06 2.65
C VAL A 82 -9.74 -10.94 2.38
N LEU A 83 -10.89 -10.36 1.99
CA LEU A 83 -12.09 -11.13 1.67
C LEU A 83 -11.99 -11.85 0.32
N ALA A 84 -11.21 -11.31 -0.62
CA ALA A 84 -10.94 -11.93 -1.91
C ALA A 84 -9.63 -12.74 -1.91
N PHE A 85 -8.66 -12.32 -1.09
CA PHE A 85 -7.32 -12.87 -1.00
C PHE A 85 -6.93 -13.08 0.48
N PRO A 86 -7.33 -14.22 1.09
CA PRO A 86 -7.16 -14.48 2.52
C PRO A 86 -5.71 -14.51 3.03
N GLY A 87 -4.74 -14.64 2.14
CA GLY A 87 -3.31 -14.51 2.46
C GLY A 87 -2.91 -13.14 2.99
N LEU A 88 -3.74 -12.11 2.78
CA LEU A 88 -3.52 -10.75 3.31
C LEU A 88 -3.89 -10.57 4.78
N ASN A 89 -4.55 -11.57 5.39
CA ASN A 89 -4.99 -11.47 6.78
C ASN A 89 -3.80 -11.17 7.70
N THR A 90 -4.02 -10.21 8.62
CA THR A 90 -3.01 -9.59 9.50
C THR A 90 -1.79 -8.91 8.82
N LEU A 91 -1.70 -8.86 7.48
CA LEU A 91 -0.53 -8.30 6.79
C LEU A 91 -0.60 -6.78 6.54
N GLY A 92 -1.75 -6.15 6.80
CA GLY A 92 -1.91 -4.69 6.78
C GLY A 92 -1.75 -4.05 5.40
N LEU A 93 -2.01 -4.78 4.32
CA LEU A 93 -1.85 -4.32 2.94
C LEU A 93 -2.92 -4.95 2.05
N SER A 94 -3.46 -4.19 1.10
CA SER A 94 -4.31 -4.71 0.02
C SER A 94 -4.09 -3.89 -1.26
N MET A 95 -4.46 -4.45 -2.41
CA MET A 95 -4.34 -3.78 -3.71
C MET A 95 -5.58 -4.01 -4.56
N ASN A 96 -6.03 -2.98 -5.27
CA ASN A 96 -7.16 -3.06 -6.19
C ASN A 96 -6.72 -2.73 -7.61
N ARG A 97 -7.46 -3.28 -8.57
CA ARG A 97 -7.49 -2.81 -9.95
C ARG A 97 -8.73 -1.95 -10.14
N VAL A 98 -8.59 -0.77 -10.72
CA VAL A 98 -9.75 0.09 -11.03
C VAL A 98 -9.75 0.43 -12.51
N ASP A 99 -10.82 0.06 -13.20
CA ASP A 99 -11.02 0.31 -14.63
C ASP A 99 -12.08 1.39 -14.85
N PHE A 100 -11.85 2.27 -15.83
CA PHE A 100 -12.72 3.41 -16.14
C PHE A 100 -13.01 3.47 -17.64
N ALA A 101 -14.29 3.57 -18.01
CA ALA A 101 -14.71 4.00 -19.34
C ALA A 101 -14.34 5.49 -19.57
N PRO A 102 -14.29 5.99 -20.81
CA PRO A 102 -14.21 7.44 -21.07
C PRO A 102 -15.32 8.19 -20.33
N GLY A 103 -14.97 9.21 -19.55
CA GLY A 103 -15.92 9.94 -18.69
C GLY A 103 -16.33 9.21 -17.40
N GLY A 104 -15.84 7.98 -17.17
CA GLY A 104 -16.12 7.20 -15.98
C GLY A 104 -15.65 7.90 -14.70
N LEU A 105 -16.45 7.82 -13.64
CA LEU A 105 -16.27 8.47 -12.36
C LEU A 105 -16.30 7.42 -11.26
N ASN A 106 -15.20 7.26 -10.53
CA ASN A 106 -15.27 6.74 -9.17
C ASN A 106 -15.77 7.88 -8.28
N PRO A 107 -17.04 7.83 -7.81
CA PRO A 107 -17.69 8.96 -7.14
C PRO A 107 -16.96 9.34 -5.85
N PRO A 108 -17.24 10.52 -5.27
CA PRO A 108 -16.71 10.91 -3.99
C PRO A 108 -16.88 9.81 -2.93
N HIS A 109 -15.76 9.33 -2.39
CA HIS A 109 -15.73 8.27 -1.40
C HIS A 109 -14.58 8.48 -0.42
N SER A 110 -14.56 7.72 0.67
CA SER A 110 -13.43 7.67 1.60
C SER A 110 -13.15 6.24 2.06
N HIS A 111 -11.92 6.04 2.53
CA HIS A 111 -11.46 4.79 3.11
C HIS A 111 -11.18 5.01 4.61
N PRO A 112 -12.10 4.63 5.51
CA PRO A 112 -11.98 4.97 6.93
C PRO A 112 -10.77 4.27 7.59
N ARG A 113 -10.27 3.17 7.02
CA ARG A 113 -9.20 2.37 7.63
C ARG A 113 -7.85 2.47 6.93
N ALA A 114 -7.77 3.21 5.83
CA ALA A 114 -6.53 3.24 5.06
C ALA A 114 -6.29 4.57 4.36
N THR A 115 -5.01 4.93 4.32
CA THR A 115 -4.48 5.78 3.25
C THR A 115 -4.56 4.98 1.94
N GLU A 116 -4.96 5.64 0.87
CA GLU A 116 -4.86 5.11 -0.48
C GLU A 116 -3.67 5.71 -1.21
N THR A 117 -2.95 4.89 -1.96
CA THR A 117 -2.07 5.37 -3.01
C THR A 117 -2.35 4.61 -4.29
N GLY A 118 -2.08 5.21 -5.45
CA GLY A 118 -2.30 4.52 -6.71
C GLY A 118 -1.45 5.06 -7.83
N VAL A 119 -1.25 4.24 -8.85
CA VAL A 119 -0.51 4.57 -10.07
C VAL A 119 -1.41 4.36 -11.28
N VAL A 120 -1.39 5.31 -12.21
CA VAL A 120 -2.09 5.17 -13.50
C VAL A 120 -1.31 4.21 -14.38
N ILE A 121 -1.93 3.11 -14.80
CA ILE A 121 -1.31 2.14 -15.72
C ILE A 121 -1.73 2.41 -17.18
N LYS A 122 -2.93 2.94 -17.39
CA LYS A 122 -3.46 3.28 -18.71
C LYS A 122 -4.33 4.54 -18.66
N GLY A 123 -4.32 5.32 -19.73
CA GLY A 123 -5.24 6.45 -19.93
C GLY A 123 -4.84 7.71 -19.15
N LYS A 124 -5.84 8.55 -18.84
CA LYS A 124 -5.66 9.81 -18.11
C LYS A 124 -6.78 9.97 -17.09
N LEU A 125 -6.43 10.27 -15.84
CA LEU A 125 -7.40 10.44 -14.75
C LEU A 125 -7.24 11.80 -14.09
N TYR A 126 -8.33 12.53 -13.91
CA TYR A 126 -8.39 13.63 -12.96
C TYR A 126 -8.65 13.05 -11.57
N VAL A 127 -7.67 13.17 -10.69
CA VAL A 127 -7.70 12.63 -9.32
C VAL A 127 -7.68 13.79 -8.35
N GLY A 128 -8.54 13.77 -7.33
CA GLY A 128 -8.55 14.81 -6.31
C GLY A 128 -9.15 14.36 -4.99
N PHE A 129 -8.75 15.05 -3.92
CA PHE A 129 -9.25 14.85 -2.57
C PHE A 129 -9.48 16.18 -1.84
N LEU A 130 -10.32 16.15 -0.81
CA LEU A 130 -10.64 17.30 0.01
C LEU A 130 -10.05 17.15 1.41
N THR A 131 -9.43 18.21 1.92
CA THR A 131 -8.99 18.31 3.32
C THR A 131 -10.16 18.68 4.25
N THR A 132 -9.97 18.57 5.56
CA THR A 132 -10.98 18.99 6.55
C THR A 132 -11.26 20.50 6.54
N ASN A 133 -10.39 21.28 5.92
CA ASN A 133 -10.58 22.71 5.68
C ASN A 133 -11.32 23.02 4.36
N ASN A 134 -11.94 22.02 3.74
CA ASN A 134 -12.65 22.13 2.45
C ASN A 134 -11.77 22.61 1.29
N VAL A 135 -10.49 22.25 1.30
CA VAL A 135 -9.56 22.57 0.20
C VAL A 135 -9.40 21.37 -0.72
N LEU A 136 -9.65 21.57 -2.01
CA LEU A 136 -9.44 20.57 -3.05
C LEU A 136 -7.96 20.54 -3.48
N HIS A 137 -7.32 19.38 -3.34
CA HIS A 137 -6.06 19.07 -4.01
C HIS A 137 -6.34 18.10 -5.15
N ALA A 138 -5.99 18.48 -6.38
CA ALA A 138 -6.28 17.67 -7.55
C ALA A 138 -5.26 17.87 -8.68
N LYS A 139 -5.09 16.86 -9.52
CA LYS A 139 -4.24 16.89 -10.71
C LYS A 139 -4.77 15.91 -11.77
N VAL A 140 -4.53 16.22 -13.05
CA VAL A 140 -4.70 15.24 -14.14
C VAL A 140 -3.43 14.40 -14.22
N LEU A 141 -3.57 13.10 -14.03
CA LEU A 141 -2.51 12.09 -14.03
C LEU A 141 -2.54 11.29 -15.33
N THR A 142 -1.36 10.87 -15.75
CA THR A 142 -1.05 10.07 -16.93
C THR A 142 -0.25 8.84 -16.54
N VAL A 143 0.00 7.93 -17.49
CA VAL A 143 0.61 6.62 -17.23
C VAL A 143 1.93 6.74 -16.47
N GLY A 144 2.03 6.05 -15.33
CA GLY A 144 3.15 6.03 -14.41
C GLY A 144 3.16 7.15 -13.37
N GLU A 145 2.22 8.11 -13.44
CA GLU A 145 2.03 9.06 -12.36
C GLU A 145 1.23 8.42 -11.21
N MET A 146 1.66 8.77 -10.00
CA MET A 146 1.20 8.24 -8.73
C MET A 146 0.53 9.34 -7.90
N PHE A 147 -0.43 8.97 -7.06
CA PHE A 147 -1.08 9.85 -6.08
C PHE A 147 -1.09 9.23 -4.69
N VAL A 148 -1.27 10.05 -3.67
CA VAL A 148 -1.60 9.60 -2.31
C VAL A 148 -2.79 10.38 -1.77
N VAL A 149 -3.75 9.66 -1.18
CA VAL A 149 -4.88 10.22 -0.44
C VAL A 149 -4.75 9.81 1.01
N PRO A 150 -4.63 10.78 1.94
CA PRO A 150 -4.62 10.48 3.36
C PRO A 150 -5.88 9.76 3.85
N ARG A 151 -5.72 8.91 4.87
CA ARG A 151 -6.79 8.10 5.45
C ARG A 151 -8.04 8.94 5.74
N GLY A 152 -9.20 8.41 5.35
CA GLY A 152 -10.51 9.01 5.66
C GLY A 152 -10.88 10.27 4.85
N LEU A 153 -9.95 10.87 4.09
CA LEU A 153 -10.29 12.03 3.27
C LEU A 153 -11.17 11.65 2.08
N VAL A 154 -12.15 12.51 1.80
CA VAL A 154 -13.06 12.34 0.66
C VAL A 154 -12.31 12.62 -0.63
N HIS A 155 -12.39 11.70 -1.58
CA HIS A 155 -11.67 11.79 -2.84
C HIS A 155 -12.44 11.11 -3.98
N PHE A 156 -11.97 11.35 -5.20
CA PHE A 156 -12.59 10.84 -6.43
C PHE A 156 -11.55 10.65 -7.52
N GLN A 157 -11.91 9.85 -8.52
CA GLN A 157 -11.14 9.73 -9.76
C GLN A 157 -12.11 9.80 -10.95
N MET A 158 -11.77 10.60 -11.96
CA MET A 158 -12.57 10.74 -13.17
C MET A 158 -11.69 10.53 -14.41
N ASN A 159 -12.12 9.68 -15.33
CA ASN A 159 -11.46 9.54 -16.62
C ASN A 159 -11.80 10.73 -17.53
N VAL A 160 -10.82 11.63 -17.67
CA VAL A 160 -10.89 12.82 -18.54
C VAL A 160 -10.24 12.57 -19.91
N GLY A 161 -9.75 11.36 -20.14
CA GLY A 161 -9.24 10.91 -21.43
C GLY A 161 -10.34 10.50 -22.41
N LYS A 162 -9.96 10.35 -23.68
CA LYS A 162 -10.85 9.81 -24.73
C LYS A 162 -10.88 8.28 -24.76
N GLU A 163 -9.90 7.64 -24.12
CA GLU A 163 -9.76 6.19 -24.06
C GLU A 163 -10.05 5.68 -22.64
N LYS A 164 -10.22 4.37 -22.50
CA LYS A 164 -10.31 3.73 -21.19
C LYS A 164 -9.06 3.98 -20.35
N ALA A 165 -9.24 4.13 -19.05
CA ALA A 165 -8.16 4.28 -18.08
C ALA A 165 -8.15 3.12 -17.08
N MET A 166 -6.98 2.85 -16.50
CA MET A 166 -6.82 1.83 -15.45
C MET A 166 -5.78 2.27 -14.43
N THR A 167 -6.07 2.04 -13.16
CA THR A 167 -5.12 2.21 -12.05
C THR A 167 -4.93 0.92 -11.28
N ILE A 168 -3.75 0.80 -10.66
CA ILE A 168 -3.53 -0.09 -9.54
C ILE A 168 -3.42 0.77 -8.29
N THR A 169 -4.27 0.50 -7.30
CA THR A 169 -4.27 1.21 -6.02
C THR A 169 -3.88 0.26 -4.89
N ALA A 170 -3.30 0.80 -3.83
CA ALA A 170 -2.87 0.08 -2.65
C ALA A 170 -3.32 0.81 -1.39
N PHE A 171 -3.48 0.05 -0.31
CA PHE A 171 -4.00 0.53 0.97
C PHE A 171 -3.17 -0.01 2.13
N ASN A 172 -2.89 0.81 3.15
CA ASN A 172 -2.16 0.36 4.35
C ASN A 172 -3.10 -0.37 5.34
N SER A 173 -4.01 -1.17 4.79
CA SER A 173 -4.90 -2.07 5.50
C SER A 173 -5.22 -3.24 4.58
N HIS A 174 -5.34 -4.45 5.13
CA HIS A 174 -5.82 -5.61 4.37
C HIS A 174 -7.32 -5.53 4.04
N LEU A 175 -8.05 -4.59 4.67
CA LEU A 175 -9.48 -4.37 4.49
C LEU A 175 -9.78 -2.88 4.70
N PRO A 176 -9.55 -2.01 3.70
CA PRO A 176 -9.60 -0.56 3.88
C PRO A 176 -10.99 0.01 4.21
N GLY A 177 -12.05 -0.74 3.92
CA GLY A 177 -13.44 -0.26 3.96
C GLY A 177 -13.71 0.75 2.85
N SER A 178 -14.96 1.10 2.61
CA SER A 178 -15.29 2.19 1.68
C SER A 178 -16.60 2.84 2.09
N VAL A 179 -16.61 4.17 2.12
CA VAL A 179 -17.80 5.00 2.29
C VAL A 179 -18.01 5.73 0.98
N VAL A 180 -18.95 5.25 0.15
CA VAL A 180 -19.29 5.89 -1.13
C VAL A 180 -20.37 6.93 -0.86
N LEU A 181 -20.00 8.22 -0.82
CA LEU A 181 -20.85 9.28 -0.26
C LEU A 181 -22.25 9.34 -0.88
N PRO A 182 -22.43 9.31 -2.23
CA PRO A 182 -23.76 9.36 -2.81
C PRO A 182 -24.66 8.21 -2.33
N THR A 183 -24.12 6.98 -2.30
CA THR A 183 -24.86 5.80 -1.85
C THR A 183 -25.08 5.81 -0.33
N THR A 184 -24.05 6.13 0.46
CA THR A 184 -24.17 6.15 1.92
C THR A 184 -25.13 7.22 2.42
N LEU A 185 -25.19 8.40 1.79
CA LEU A 185 -26.06 9.49 2.25
C LEU A 185 -27.51 9.33 1.78
N PHE A 186 -27.71 8.79 0.58
CA PHE A 186 -29.03 8.78 -0.06
C PHE A 186 -29.64 7.38 -0.23
N ALA A 187 -28.89 6.31 0.05
CA ALA A 187 -29.36 4.93 -0.05
C ALA A 187 -29.00 4.06 1.19
N SER A 188 -28.71 4.68 2.34
CA SER A 188 -28.46 3.93 3.58
C SER A 188 -29.67 3.11 4.02
N MET A 189 -29.42 2.04 4.78
CA MET A 189 -30.44 1.28 5.47
C MET A 189 -30.11 1.17 6.96
N PRO A 190 -30.95 1.72 7.87
CA PRO A 190 -32.14 2.52 7.59
C PRO A 190 -31.82 3.85 6.86
N PRO A 191 -32.77 4.42 6.07
CA PRO A 191 -32.54 5.68 5.36
C PRO A 191 -32.30 6.86 6.31
N ILE A 192 -31.37 7.76 5.97
CA ILE A 192 -31.22 9.04 6.68
C ILE A 192 -32.52 9.84 6.56
N PRO A 193 -33.10 10.37 7.65
CA PRO A 193 -34.31 11.18 7.61
C PRO A 193 -34.20 12.41 6.69
N ASN A 194 -35.24 12.69 5.90
CA ASN A 194 -35.21 13.81 4.94
C ASN A 194 -34.95 15.16 5.60
N ASN A 195 -35.47 15.42 6.81
CA ASN A 195 -35.23 16.68 7.53
C ASN A 195 -33.76 16.89 7.92
N VAL A 196 -32.97 15.81 8.08
CA VAL A 196 -31.51 15.90 8.26
C VAL A 196 -30.85 16.32 6.96
N LEU A 197 -31.21 15.66 5.85
CA LEU A 197 -30.62 15.91 4.53
C LEU A 197 -31.02 17.28 3.97
N THR A 198 -32.29 17.69 4.05
CA THR A 198 -32.72 19.03 3.57
C THR A 198 -32.01 20.14 4.34
N LYS A 199 -31.83 19.98 5.66
CA LYS A 199 -31.09 20.94 6.48
C LYS A 199 -29.59 20.95 6.15
N ALA A 200 -28.98 19.79 5.94
CA ALA A 200 -27.56 19.67 5.62
C ALA A 200 -27.22 20.22 4.22
N PHE A 201 -28.04 19.90 3.22
CA PHE A 201 -27.84 20.29 1.83
C PHE A 201 -28.48 21.63 1.45
N GLN A 202 -29.29 22.21 2.33
CA GLN A 202 -30.00 23.48 2.12
C GLN A 202 -30.89 23.47 0.88
N VAL A 203 -31.62 22.37 0.67
CA VAL A 203 -32.54 22.17 -0.46
C VAL A 203 -33.91 21.71 0.01
N GLU A 204 -34.91 21.87 -0.85
CA GLU A 204 -36.26 21.38 -0.62
C GLU A 204 -36.31 19.85 -0.55
N ALA A 205 -37.34 19.32 0.12
CA ALA A 205 -37.53 17.87 0.26
C ALA A 205 -37.63 17.15 -1.09
N SER A 206 -38.26 17.77 -2.10
CA SER A 206 -38.37 17.20 -3.45
C SER A 206 -37.01 16.93 -4.09
N VAL A 207 -36.01 17.79 -3.85
CA VAL A 207 -34.65 17.58 -4.35
C VAL A 207 -34.00 16.38 -3.68
N ILE A 208 -34.20 16.21 -2.37
CA ILE A 208 -33.69 15.02 -1.65
C ILE A 208 -34.37 13.75 -2.16
N ASP A 209 -35.69 13.79 -2.36
CA ASP A 209 -36.44 12.65 -2.90
C ASP A 209 -35.98 12.30 -4.32
N ASP A 210 -35.73 13.30 -5.16
CA ASP A 210 -35.18 13.13 -6.51
C ASP A 210 -33.78 12.50 -6.50
N ILE A 211 -32.94 12.84 -5.51
CA ILE A 211 -31.61 12.21 -5.35
C ILE A 211 -31.77 10.77 -4.86
N LYS A 212 -32.57 10.52 -3.81
CA LYS A 212 -32.81 9.18 -3.26
C LYS A 212 -33.36 8.21 -4.31
N ALA A 213 -34.27 8.67 -5.17
CA ALA A 213 -34.83 7.85 -6.24
C ALA A 213 -33.78 7.31 -7.23
N LYS A 214 -32.59 7.94 -7.29
CA LYS A 214 -31.48 7.52 -8.18
C LYS A 214 -30.55 6.47 -7.56
N PHE A 215 -30.63 6.22 -6.25
CA PHE A 215 -29.73 5.32 -5.54
C PHE A 215 -30.53 4.27 -4.76
N VAL A 216 -30.63 3.05 -5.29
CA VAL A 216 -31.24 1.90 -4.60
C VAL A 216 -30.27 0.71 -4.74
N LEU A 217 -29.78 0.12 -3.63
CA LEU A 217 -29.25 -1.26 -3.45
C LEU A 217 -28.40 -1.42 -2.15
N PRO A 218 -28.16 -2.65 -1.64
CA PRO A 218 -27.81 -2.96 -0.23
C PRO A 218 -26.31 -2.94 0.08
N LEU A 219 -25.97 -2.87 1.39
CA LEU A 219 -24.61 -2.73 1.93
C LEU A 219 -24.25 -3.85 2.93
N PRO A 220 -22.95 -4.17 3.07
CA PRO A 220 -22.33 -4.58 4.33
C PRO A 220 -21.39 -3.49 4.89
N SER A 221 -21.16 -3.51 6.20
CA SER A 221 -20.30 -2.60 6.97
C SER A 221 -19.40 -3.38 7.93
N ASP A 222 -18.16 -2.94 8.19
CA ASP A 222 -17.36 -3.37 9.35
C ASP A 222 -16.34 -2.30 9.79
N SER A 223 -15.92 -2.38 11.06
CA SER A 223 -15.27 -1.34 11.91
C SER A 223 -13.73 -1.21 11.77
N ALA A 224 -13.14 -0.22 12.48
CA ALA A 224 -11.81 0.39 12.23
C ALA A 224 -10.83 0.39 13.44
N ASP A 225 -9.55 0.58 13.11
CA ASP A 225 -8.34 0.75 13.96
C ASP A 225 -7.86 2.23 13.97
N PRO A 226 -6.97 2.67 14.90
CA PRO A 226 -6.91 4.05 15.41
C PRO A 226 -6.51 5.17 14.42
N ASP A 227 -6.94 6.40 14.77
CA ASP A 227 -6.98 7.60 13.92
C ASP A 227 -5.65 8.40 13.84
N PRO A 228 -5.38 9.05 12.69
CA PRO A 228 -4.36 10.10 12.60
C PRO A 228 -4.80 11.39 13.33
N LEU A 229 -3.87 12.09 13.97
CA LEU A 229 -4.14 13.35 14.71
C LEU A 229 -4.27 14.60 13.82
N GLN A 230 -3.92 14.51 12.53
CA GLN A 230 -3.96 15.58 11.54
C GLN A 230 -4.15 15.02 10.12
N ASP A 231 -4.73 15.80 9.20
CA ASP A 231 -5.08 15.36 7.83
C ASP A 231 -3.89 14.82 7.02
N PHE A 232 -2.73 15.47 7.10
CA PHE A 232 -1.52 15.10 6.37
C PHE A 232 -0.27 15.66 7.05
N CYS A 233 0.89 15.13 6.67
CA CYS A 233 2.21 15.65 7.05
C CYS A 233 3.16 15.46 5.86
N VAL A 234 3.45 16.51 5.09
CA VAL A 234 4.41 16.44 3.97
C VAL A 234 5.82 16.58 4.52
N ALA A 235 6.74 15.66 4.22
CA ALA A 235 8.11 15.67 4.78
C ALA A 235 8.96 16.88 4.37
N ILE A 236 9.73 17.40 5.33
CA ILE A 236 10.89 18.27 5.09
C ILE A 236 12.15 17.41 5.15
N LEU A 237 12.71 17.05 3.99
CA LEU A 237 13.81 16.06 3.92
C LEU A 237 15.19 16.58 4.38
N ASN A 238 15.39 17.90 4.40
CA ASN A 238 16.69 18.52 4.70
C ASN A 238 16.86 18.96 6.16
N ASP A 239 15.84 18.77 7.01
CA ASP A 239 15.88 19.18 8.41
C ASP A 239 16.34 18.01 9.29
N THR A 240 17.58 18.07 9.77
CA THR A 240 18.16 17.10 10.71
C THR A 240 18.12 17.56 12.16
N SER A 241 17.45 18.69 12.45
CA SER A 241 17.46 19.32 13.78
C SER A 241 16.60 18.60 14.82
N THR A 242 15.70 17.71 14.39
CA THR A 242 14.79 16.94 15.24
C THR A 242 14.87 15.45 14.92
N SER A 243 15.20 14.63 15.94
CA SER A 243 15.11 13.17 15.85
C SER A 243 13.69 12.74 16.21
N LEU A 244 12.84 12.55 15.20
CA LEU A 244 11.48 11.99 15.33
C LEU A 244 11.41 10.70 14.52
N ASN A 245 10.49 9.79 14.87
CA ASN A 245 10.18 8.62 14.05
C ASN A 245 9.38 9.07 12.82
N GLY A 246 10.07 9.64 11.82
CA GLY A 246 9.50 10.28 10.63
C GLY A 246 10.25 11.56 10.25
N PHE A 247 9.64 12.39 9.39
CA PHE A 247 10.17 13.69 8.98
C PHE A 247 9.31 14.84 9.52
N PRO A 248 9.89 16.02 9.85
CA PRO A 248 9.12 17.21 10.17
C PRO A 248 8.11 17.56 9.06
N CYS A 249 6.95 18.08 9.45
CA CYS A 249 5.88 18.43 8.51
C CYS A 249 6.06 19.85 7.95
N LYS A 250 5.85 20.00 6.64
CA LYS A 250 5.66 21.29 5.98
C LYS A 250 4.42 22.02 6.57
N PRO A 251 4.48 23.34 6.82
CA PRO A 251 3.30 24.10 7.24
C PRO A 251 2.15 23.95 6.24
N ALA A 252 0.91 23.74 6.71
CA ALA A 252 -0.25 23.54 5.85
C ALA A 252 -0.46 24.68 4.83
N SER A 253 -0.12 25.92 5.19
CA SER A 253 -0.19 27.09 4.31
C SER A 253 0.79 27.06 3.13
N GLN A 254 1.79 26.19 3.16
CA GLN A 254 2.78 26.04 2.10
C GLN A 254 2.54 24.77 1.25
N VAL A 255 1.63 23.89 1.67
CA VAL A 255 1.29 22.66 0.96
C VAL A 255 0.49 22.96 -0.30
N THR A 256 0.84 22.29 -1.39
CA THR A 256 0.25 22.44 -2.72
C THR A 256 -0.19 21.09 -3.26
N SER A 257 -1.03 21.07 -4.30
CA SER A 257 -1.44 19.82 -4.96
C SER A 257 -0.25 18.95 -5.38
N ASN A 258 0.85 19.55 -5.85
CA ASN A 258 2.03 18.82 -6.30
C ASN A 258 2.71 18.01 -5.19
N ASP A 259 2.49 18.34 -3.91
CA ASP A 259 3.04 17.57 -2.79
C ASP A 259 2.36 16.18 -2.67
N PHE A 260 1.24 15.93 -3.35
CA PHE A 260 0.44 14.69 -3.31
C PHE A 260 0.42 13.91 -4.64
N PHE A 261 1.25 14.31 -5.62
CA PHE A 261 1.38 13.60 -6.90
C PHE A 261 2.85 13.42 -7.27
N PHE A 262 3.18 12.26 -7.83
CA PHE A 262 4.55 11.85 -8.14
C PHE A 262 4.64 11.24 -9.53
N ASP A 263 5.57 11.70 -10.36
CA ASP A 263 5.76 11.25 -11.74
C ASP A 263 6.98 10.33 -11.91
N GLY A 264 7.70 9.99 -10.84
CA GLY A 264 8.94 9.23 -10.94
C GLY A 264 8.76 7.80 -11.46
N LEU A 265 7.57 7.20 -11.38
CA LEU A 265 7.30 5.85 -11.91
C LEU A 265 7.00 5.82 -13.42
N THR A 266 6.97 6.99 -14.09
CA THR A 266 6.72 7.12 -15.54
C THR A 266 7.86 6.52 -16.38
N ILE A 267 9.08 6.53 -15.87
CA ILE A 267 10.28 6.12 -16.60
C ILE A 267 10.60 4.64 -16.34
N GLU A 268 10.89 3.90 -17.41
CA GLU A 268 11.39 2.52 -17.32
C GLU A 268 12.80 2.50 -16.72
N GLY A 269 13.00 1.67 -15.70
CA GLY A 269 14.28 1.51 -15.04
C GLY A 269 15.35 0.89 -15.97
N ASN A 270 16.62 1.25 -15.75
CA ASN A 270 17.71 0.72 -16.56
C ASN A 270 18.11 -0.69 -16.11
N THR A 271 17.66 -1.70 -16.87
CA THR A 271 17.97 -3.11 -16.62
C THR A 271 19.31 -3.58 -17.22
N LYS A 272 20.13 -2.68 -17.80
CA LYS A 272 21.48 -3.02 -18.29
C LYS A 272 22.49 -3.00 -17.15
N ASN A 273 22.32 -3.90 -16.20
CA ASN A 273 23.18 -4.09 -15.05
C ASN A 273 23.38 -5.60 -14.77
N ALA A 274 24.24 -5.92 -13.80
CA ALA A 274 24.63 -7.30 -13.51
C ALA A 274 23.46 -8.22 -13.13
N PHE A 275 22.38 -7.66 -12.57
CA PHE A 275 21.21 -8.42 -12.14
C PHE A 275 20.07 -8.39 -13.15
N GLY A 276 20.10 -7.51 -14.15
CA GLY A 276 19.07 -7.44 -15.18
C GLY A 276 17.72 -6.90 -14.69
N PHE A 277 17.66 -6.23 -13.53
CA PHE A 277 16.44 -5.60 -13.00
C PHE A 277 16.71 -4.16 -12.55
N SER A 278 15.67 -3.34 -12.40
CA SER A 278 15.75 -1.99 -11.85
C SER A 278 14.48 -1.69 -11.07
N ALA A 279 14.64 -1.15 -9.87
CA ALA A 279 13.52 -0.71 -9.03
C ALA A 279 13.53 0.83 -8.93
N THR A 280 12.51 1.46 -9.51
CA THR A 280 12.26 2.89 -9.33
C THR A 280 11.39 3.08 -8.08
N VAL A 281 11.93 3.76 -7.08
CA VAL A 281 11.36 3.81 -5.73
C VAL A 281 10.47 5.04 -5.56
N GLY A 282 9.20 4.84 -5.23
CA GLY A 282 8.21 5.87 -4.87
C GLY A 282 7.91 5.84 -3.37
N ASN A 283 8.90 6.19 -2.55
CA ASN A 283 8.79 6.22 -1.10
C ASN A 283 8.91 7.67 -0.59
N VAL A 284 8.86 7.89 0.72
CA VAL A 284 8.90 9.25 1.30
C VAL A 284 10.10 10.10 0.87
N LEU A 285 11.24 9.49 0.51
CA LEU A 285 12.45 10.21 0.11
C LEU A 285 12.33 10.79 -1.30
N SER A 286 11.57 10.15 -2.19
CA SER A 286 11.29 10.64 -3.55
C SER A 286 9.92 11.31 -3.68
N PHE A 287 8.99 10.96 -2.78
CA PHE A 287 7.62 11.45 -2.75
C PHE A 287 7.23 11.86 -1.31
N PRO A 288 7.57 13.10 -0.89
CA PRO A 288 7.38 13.59 0.48
C PRO A 288 5.95 13.56 1.01
N GLY A 289 4.94 13.56 0.13
CA GLY A 289 3.53 13.42 0.50
C GLY A 289 3.18 12.10 1.19
N LEU A 290 4.04 11.08 1.07
CA LEU A 290 3.87 9.79 1.75
C LEU A 290 4.27 9.83 3.24
N ASN A 291 4.84 10.92 3.72
CA ASN A 291 5.27 11.00 5.11
C ASN A 291 4.07 10.82 6.06
N THR A 292 4.26 9.99 7.09
CA THR A 292 3.23 9.51 8.04
C THR A 292 2.07 8.69 7.42
N GLN A 293 2.03 8.52 6.09
CA GLN A 293 0.96 7.79 5.41
C GLN A 293 1.08 6.26 5.53
N GLY A 294 2.25 5.77 5.95
CA GLY A 294 2.47 4.33 6.16
C GLY A 294 2.33 3.50 4.88
N LEU A 295 2.58 4.10 3.72
CA LEU A 295 2.41 3.44 2.43
C LEU A 295 3.43 3.95 1.41
N SER A 296 3.90 3.09 0.52
CA SER A 296 4.74 3.46 -0.63
C SER A 296 4.53 2.49 -1.80
N MET A 297 4.91 2.89 -3.01
CA MET A 297 4.87 2.03 -4.20
C MET A 297 6.16 2.13 -5.01
N ASN A 298 6.58 1.02 -5.59
CA ASN A 298 7.70 0.96 -6.52
C ASN A 298 7.23 0.45 -7.87
N ARG A 299 7.95 0.87 -8.91
CA ARG A 299 7.95 0.22 -10.21
C ARG A 299 9.20 -0.65 -10.30
N VAL A 300 9.05 -1.90 -10.73
CA VAL A 300 10.19 -2.79 -10.94
C VAL A 300 10.17 -3.31 -12.37
N ASP A 301 11.23 -3.01 -13.12
CA ASP A 301 11.41 -3.45 -14.50
C ASP A 301 12.48 -4.56 -14.57
N PHE A 302 12.22 -5.58 -15.39
CA PHE A 302 13.11 -6.74 -15.56
C PHE A 302 13.41 -7.00 -17.04
N ALA A 303 14.69 -7.15 -17.38
CA ALA A 303 15.11 -7.77 -18.63
C ALA A 303 14.75 -9.27 -18.64
N PRO A 304 14.72 -9.95 -19.79
CA PRO A 304 14.64 -11.41 -19.83
C PRO A 304 15.76 -12.04 -18.98
N GLY A 305 15.40 -12.94 -18.06
CA GLY A 305 16.34 -13.54 -17.09
C GLY A 305 16.75 -12.61 -15.94
N GLY A 306 16.26 -11.38 -15.89
CA GLY A 306 16.55 -10.42 -14.82
C GLY A 306 16.08 -10.92 -13.45
N LEU A 307 16.89 -10.72 -12.43
CA LEU A 307 16.69 -11.20 -11.07
C LEU A 307 16.74 -10.01 -10.11
N ASN A 308 15.66 -9.75 -9.39
CA ASN A 308 15.75 -9.05 -8.11
C ASN A 308 16.26 -10.06 -7.08
N PRO A 309 17.52 -9.94 -6.62
CA PRO A 309 18.17 -10.95 -5.79
C PRO A 309 17.44 -11.16 -4.46
N PRO A 310 17.73 -12.26 -3.74
CA PRO A 310 17.20 -12.47 -2.40
C PRO A 310 17.37 -11.24 -1.51
N HIS A 311 16.26 -10.71 -1.03
CA HIS A 311 16.21 -9.52 -0.18
C HIS A 311 15.05 -9.60 0.82
N SER A 312 15.01 -8.69 1.79
CA SER A 312 13.88 -8.53 2.69
C SER A 312 13.57 -7.06 2.98
N HIS A 313 12.34 -6.81 3.39
CA HIS A 313 11.86 -5.49 3.82
C HIS A 313 11.63 -5.52 5.33
N PRO A 314 12.56 -4.98 6.14
CA PRO A 314 12.49 -5.12 7.60
C PRO A 314 11.30 -4.37 8.22
N ARG A 315 10.74 -3.37 7.53
CA ARG A 315 9.66 -2.52 8.05
C ARG A 315 8.33 -2.67 7.33
N ALA A 316 8.21 -3.55 6.34
CA ALA A 316 6.96 -3.68 5.59
C ALA A 316 6.71 -5.07 5.03
N THR A 317 5.43 -5.43 4.98
CA THR A 317 4.88 -6.39 4.02
C THR A 317 5.04 -5.81 2.62
N GLU A 318 5.39 -6.64 1.65
CA GLU A 318 5.34 -6.30 0.23
C GLU A 318 4.15 -6.99 -0.43
N SER A 319 3.42 -6.27 -1.27
CA SER A 319 2.50 -6.87 -2.23
C SER A 319 2.77 -6.31 -3.60
N GLY A 320 2.55 -7.08 -4.66
CA GLY A 320 2.78 -6.59 -6.00
C GLY A 320 1.88 -7.23 -7.04
N VAL A 321 1.68 -6.51 -8.14
CA VAL A 321 0.91 -6.95 -9.31
C VAL A 321 1.85 -6.96 -10.51
N VAL A 322 1.85 -8.06 -11.27
CA VAL A 322 2.55 -8.10 -12.56
C VAL A 322 1.74 -7.29 -13.56
N ILE A 323 2.35 -6.28 -14.18
CA ILE A 323 1.68 -5.46 -15.21
C ILE A 323 1.90 -6.06 -16.61
N LYS A 324 3.08 -6.62 -16.87
CA LYS A 324 3.42 -7.32 -18.12
C LYS A 324 4.55 -8.33 -17.90
N GLY A 325 4.62 -9.33 -18.78
CA GLY A 325 5.65 -10.37 -18.77
C GLY A 325 5.34 -11.54 -17.85
N LYS A 326 6.38 -12.31 -17.47
CA LYS A 326 6.28 -13.50 -16.61
C LYS A 326 7.31 -13.44 -15.50
N ILE A 327 6.88 -13.34 -14.25
CA ILE A 327 7.78 -13.24 -13.09
C ILE A 327 7.60 -14.47 -12.20
N TYR A 328 8.69 -15.18 -11.92
CA TYR A 328 8.77 -16.16 -10.84
C TYR A 328 9.03 -15.43 -9.53
N VAL A 329 8.07 -15.48 -8.61
CA VAL A 329 8.16 -14.87 -7.28
C VAL A 329 8.22 -15.98 -6.24
N GLY A 330 9.06 -15.81 -5.22
CA GLY A 330 9.05 -16.72 -4.08
C GLY A 330 9.65 -16.10 -2.82
N PHE A 331 9.23 -16.62 -1.67
CA PHE A 331 9.73 -16.23 -0.36
C PHE A 331 9.95 -17.46 0.54
N VAL A 332 10.84 -17.30 1.52
CA VAL A 332 11.23 -18.36 2.45
C VAL A 332 10.83 -17.99 3.86
N THR A 333 10.15 -18.91 4.52
CA THR A 333 9.71 -18.80 5.93
C THR A 333 10.83 -19.06 6.92
N THR A 334 10.63 -18.71 8.19
CA THR A 334 11.51 -19.05 9.32
C THR A 334 11.65 -20.55 9.56
N LYS A 335 10.77 -21.36 8.97
CA LYS A 335 10.83 -22.83 8.95
C LYS A 335 11.57 -23.39 7.71
N ASN A 336 12.23 -22.54 6.92
CA ASN A 336 12.93 -22.90 5.69
C ASN A 336 12.03 -23.53 4.61
N VAL A 337 10.75 -23.12 4.55
CA VAL A 337 9.81 -23.55 3.50
C VAL A 337 9.71 -22.44 2.46
N LEU A 338 9.93 -22.80 1.19
CA LEU A 338 9.74 -21.95 0.02
C LEU A 338 8.29 -21.97 -0.44
N TYR A 339 7.68 -20.80 -0.54
CA TYR A 339 6.42 -20.59 -1.24
C TYR A 339 6.70 -19.79 -2.51
N SER A 340 6.21 -20.25 -3.66
CA SER A 340 6.58 -19.65 -4.95
C SER A 340 5.57 -19.94 -6.06
N LYS A 341 5.51 -19.05 -7.06
CA LYS A 341 4.67 -19.20 -8.25
C LYS A 341 5.21 -18.36 -9.41
N VAL A 342 4.94 -18.82 -10.63
CA VAL A 342 5.16 -18.00 -11.85
C VAL A 342 3.88 -17.22 -12.11
N LEU A 343 4.01 -15.90 -12.14
CA LEU A 343 2.93 -14.93 -12.31
C LEU A 343 2.99 -14.26 -13.68
N THR A 344 1.81 -13.90 -14.17
CA THR A 344 1.53 -13.22 -15.44
C THR A 344 0.72 -11.96 -15.19
N ALA A 345 0.50 -11.16 -16.24
CA ALA A 345 -0.16 -9.86 -16.14
C ALA A 345 -1.50 -9.92 -15.39
N GLY A 346 -1.63 -9.07 -14.36
CA GLY A 346 -2.78 -8.95 -13.47
C GLY A 346 -2.81 -9.94 -12.32
N GLU A 347 -1.85 -10.86 -12.21
CA GLU A 347 -1.69 -11.69 -11.00
C GLU A 347 -0.93 -10.89 -9.92
N MET A 348 -1.40 -11.04 -8.69
CA MET A 348 -0.94 -10.37 -7.48
C MET A 348 -0.23 -11.37 -6.55
N PHE A 349 0.76 -10.91 -5.79
CA PHE A 349 1.40 -11.67 -4.72
C PHE A 349 1.46 -10.88 -3.42
N VAL A 350 1.71 -11.56 -2.30
CA VAL A 350 2.06 -10.92 -1.03
C VAL A 350 3.24 -11.66 -0.37
N VAL A 351 4.18 -10.89 0.17
CA VAL A 351 5.30 -11.37 0.97
C VAL A 351 5.21 -10.75 2.37
N PRO A 352 5.08 -11.57 3.42
CA PRO A 352 5.05 -11.08 4.79
C PRO A 352 6.32 -10.30 5.18
N ARG A 353 6.13 -9.33 6.08
CA ARG A 353 7.18 -8.44 6.57
C ARG A 353 8.44 -9.20 7.00
N GLY A 354 9.60 -8.76 6.52
CA GLY A 354 10.90 -9.28 6.92
C GLY A 354 11.30 -10.63 6.33
N LEU A 355 10.42 -11.34 5.61
CA LEU A 355 10.78 -12.61 4.98
C LEU A 355 11.68 -12.39 3.76
N VAL A 356 12.65 -13.29 3.59
CA VAL A 356 13.56 -13.28 2.46
C VAL A 356 12.82 -13.76 1.23
N HIS A 357 12.88 -12.98 0.15
CA HIS A 357 12.17 -13.26 -1.08
C HIS A 357 12.93 -12.75 -2.30
N PHE A 358 12.47 -13.12 -3.48
CA PHE A 358 13.08 -12.77 -4.77
C PHE A 358 12.02 -12.67 -5.86
N GLN A 359 12.38 -12.02 -6.96
CA GLN A 359 11.59 -12.00 -8.20
C GLN A 359 12.52 -12.22 -9.39
N MET A 360 12.16 -13.13 -10.30
CA MET A 360 12.95 -13.41 -11.50
C MET A 360 12.07 -13.39 -12.74
N ASN A 361 12.47 -12.66 -13.77
CA ASN A 361 11.81 -12.74 -15.06
C ASN A 361 12.18 -14.05 -15.77
N VAL A 362 11.24 -14.98 -15.80
CA VAL A 362 11.37 -16.29 -16.48
C VAL A 362 10.75 -16.28 -17.88
N GLY A 363 10.24 -15.12 -18.32
CA GLY A 363 9.76 -14.89 -19.67
C GLY A 363 10.89 -14.60 -20.66
N LYS A 364 10.53 -14.66 -21.95
CA LYS A 364 11.42 -14.28 -23.06
C LYS A 364 11.44 -12.77 -23.34
N GLU A 365 10.46 -12.05 -22.81
CA GLU A 365 10.27 -10.61 -22.99
C GLU A 365 10.56 -9.86 -21.69
N LYS A 366 10.65 -8.53 -21.77
CA LYS A 366 10.73 -7.69 -20.57
C LYS A 366 9.47 -7.85 -19.73
N ALA A 367 9.63 -7.76 -18.41
CA ALA A 367 8.53 -7.82 -17.46
C ALA A 367 8.53 -6.57 -16.57
N MET A 368 7.37 -6.23 -16.03
CA MET A 368 7.22 -5.10 -15.11
C MET A 368 6.20 -5.45 -14.02
N THR A 369 6.53 -5.09 -12.79
CA THR A 369 5.64 -5.17 -11.64
C THR A 369 5.45 -3.80 -11.01
N ILE A 370 4.30 -3.61 -10.38
CA ILE A 370 4.07 -2.53 -9.41
C ILE A 370 3.98 -3.19 -8.05
N THR A 371 4.83 -2.76 -7.12
CA THR A 371 4.82 -3.26 -5.74
C THR A 371 4.43 -2.14 -4.79
N ALA A 372 3.78 -2.51 -3.69
CA ALA A 372 3.35 -1.62 -2.64
C ALA A 372 3.79 -2.17 -1.28
N PHE A 373 3.97 -1.26 -0.33
CA PHE A 373 4.44 -1.58 1.01
C PHE A 373 3.56 -0.88 2.03
N ASN A 374 3.19 -1.55 3.12
CA ASN A 374 2.54 -0.93 4.28
C ASN A 374 3.52 -0.13 5.16
N SER A 375 4.47 0.56 4.53
CA SER A 375 5.37 1.54 5.13
C SER A 375 5.70 2.59 4.08
N HIS A 376 5.80 3.85 4.51
CA HIS A 376 6.27 4.94 3.66
C HIS A 376 7.79 4.88 3.42
N LEU A 377 8.50 4.05 4.20
CA LEU A 377 9.94 3.81 4.07
C LEU A 377 10.27 2.36 4.45
N PRO A 378 9.97 1.36 3.58
CA PRO A 378 10.04 -0.06 3.92
C PRO A 378 11.45 -0.55 4.28
N GLY A 379 12.49 0.12 3.75
CA GLY A 379 13.88 -0.32 3.83
C GLY A 379 14.13 -1.58 3.00
N ALA A 380 15.37 -1.89 2.68
CA ALA A 380 15.70 -3.11 1.97
C ALA A 380 17.02 -3.67 2.50
N VAL A 381 17.05 -4.98 2.73
CA VAL A 381 18.26 -5.74 3.02
C VAL A 381 18.49 -6.67 1.84
N VAL A 382 19.38 -6.28 0.93
CA VAL A 382 19.75 -7.11 -0.23
C VAL A 382 20.83 -8.09 0.23
N LEU A 383 20.51 -9.38 0.36
CA LEU A 383 21.38 -10.33 1.06
C LEU A 383 22.76 -10.46 0.43
N PRO A 384 22.92 -10.62 -0.91
CA PRO A 384 24.25 -10.76 -1.48
C PRO A 384 25.18 -9.60 -1.14
N THR A 385 24.72 -8.36 -1.27
CA THR A 385 25.57 -7.18 -1.04
C THR A 385 25.70 -6.85 0.43
N THR A 386 24.65 -7.06 1.23
CA THR A 386 24.70 -6.81 2.66
C THR A 386 25.66 -7.78 3.36
N LEU A 387 25.71 -9.04 2.93
CA LEU A 387 26.59 -10.04 3.55
C LEU A 387 28.04 -9.94 3.07
N PHE A 388 28.26 -9.64 1.79
CA PHE A 388 29.60 -9.73 1.19
C PHE A 388 30.24 -8.37 0.89
N THR A 389 29.48 -7.27 0.87
CA THR A 389 30.00 -5.94 0.51
C THR A 389 29.65 -4.84 1.53
N SER A 390 29.28 -5.21 2.76
CA SER A 390 29.01 -4.24 3.84
C SER A 390 30.22 -3.38 4.18
N LYS A 391 29.97 -2.19 4.75
CA LYS A 391 31.01 -1.32 5.30
C LYS A 391 30.65 -0.90 6.73
N PRO A 392 31.44 -1.30 7.76
CA PRO A 392 32.61 -2.19 7.68
C PRO A 392 32.25 -3.61 7.20
N SER A 393 33.23 -4.32 6.63
CA SER A 393 33.05 -5.68 6.11
C SER A 393 32.79 -6.69 7.23
N ILE A 394 31.90 -7.66 6.97
CA ILE A 394 31.76 -8.83 7.85
C ILE A 394 33.09 -9.63 7.81
N PRO A 395 33.63 -10.07 8.98
CA PRO A 395 34.83 -10.89 9.02
C PRO A 395 34.69 -12.19 8.19
N ASP A 396 35.73 -12.57 7.45
CA ASP A 396 35.70 -13.77 6.61
C ASP A 396 35.54 -15.06 7.42
N GLU A 397 36.05 -15.11 8.65
CA GLU A 397 35.82 -16.25 9.56
C GLU A 397 34.32 -16.46 9.87
N VAL A 398 33.53 -15.38 9.92
CA VAL A 398 32.08 -15.45 10.13
C VAL A 398 31.42 -16.00 8.88
N LEU A 399 31.80 -15.50 7.70
CA LEU A 399 31.21 -15.91 6.43
C LEU A 399 31.59 -17.36 6.06
N THR A 400 32.87 -17.73 6.13
CA THR A 400 33.33 -19.11 5.87
C THR A 400 32.63 -20.12 6.79
N LYS A 401 32.48 -19.81 8.08
CA LYS A 401 31.77 -20.67 9.04
C LYS A 401 30.27 -20.75 8.78
N ALA A 402 29.63 -19.62 8.46
CA ALA A 402 28.19 -19.55 8.19
C ALA A 402 27.81 -20.29 6.90
N PHE A 403 28.58 -20.10 5.83
CA PHE A 403 28.31 -20.67 4.51
C PHE A 403 28.96 -22.04 4.29
N LYS A 404 29.85 -22.47 5.19
CA LYS A 404 30.62 -23.73 5.10
C LYS A 404 31.42 -23.84 3.78
N ILE A 405 32.09 -22.76 3.42
CA ILE A 405 32.92 -22.64 2.21
C ILE A 405 34.28 -22.04 2.56
N ASP A 406 35.26 -22.26 1.70
CA ASP A 406 36.62 -21.77 1.88
C ASP A 406 36.72 -20.26 1.64
N ALA A 407 37.75 -19.64 2.25
CA ALA A 407 38.01 -18.20 2.12
C ALA A 407 38.15 -17.75 0.66
N THR A 408 38.74 -18.58 -0.21
CA THR A 408 38.87 -18.29 -1.65
C THR A 408 37.51 -18.12 -2.34
N VAL A 409 36.50 -18.88 -1.93
CA VAL A 409 35.13 -18.75 -2.45
C VAL A 409 34.49 -17.45 -1.95
N ILE A 410 34.75 -17.06 -0.69
CA ILE A 410 34.30 -15.77 -0.16
C ILE A 410 34.91 -14.61 -0.94
N ASP A 411 36.22 -14.66 -1.18
CA ASP A 411 36.94 -13.65 -1.97
C ASP A 411 36.39 -13.55 -3.40
N ASP A 412 36.10 -14.70 -4.04
CA ASP A 412 35.48 -14.75 -5.36
C ASP A 412 34.08 -14.10 -5.38
N ILE A 413 33.26 -14.36 -4.36
CA ILE A 413 31.92 -13.75 -4.23
C ILE A 413 32.07 -12.23 -4.03
N LYS A 414 32.95 -11.80 -3.13
CA LYS A 414 33.23 -10.39 -2.85
C LYS A 414 33.72 -9.65 -4.10
N ALA A 415 34.62 -10.25 -4.88
CA ALA A 415 35.13 -9.67 -6.12
C ALA A 415 34.03 -9.51 -7.17
N LYS A 416 33.17 -10.52 -7.35
CA LYS A 416 32.05 -10.46 -8.30
C LYS A 416 31.00 -9.43 -7.92
N LEU A 417 30.67 -9.32 -6.63
CA LEU A 417 29.67 -8.35 -6.15
C LEU A 417 30.23 -6.93 -6.00
N GLY A 418 31.49 -6.77 -5.61
CA GLY A 418 32.15 -5.47 -5.45
C GLY A 418 32.38 -4.73 -6.78
N ALA A 419 32.32 -5.43 -7.91
CA ALA A 419 32.34 -4.83 -9.25
C ALA A 419 30.98 -4.25 -9.68
N ILE A 420 29.91 -4.47 -8.90
CA ILE A 420 28.56 -3.99 -9.20
C ILE A 420 28.38 -2.63 -8.53
N ASN A 421 28.50 -1.55 -9.32
CA ASN A 421 28.07 -0.22 -8.88
C ASN A 421 26.53 -0.17 -8.96
N TYR A 422 25.87 0.07 -7.83
CA TYR A 422 24.42 0.30 -7.75
C TYR A 422 24.05 1.72 -8.17
#